data_AF-A0AAE2RW05-F1
#
_entry.id   AF-A0AAE2RW05-F1
#
_cell.length_a   1.000
_cell.length_b   1.000
_cell.length_c   1.000
_cell.angle_alpha   90.00
_cell.angle_beta   90.00
_cell.angle_gamma   90.00
#
_symmetry.space_group_name_H-M   'P 1'
#
loop_
_entity.id
_entity.type
_entity.pdbx_description
1 polymer ?
#
loop_
_entity_poly.entity_id
_entity_poly.type
_entity_poly.pdbx_seq_one_letter_code
_entity_poly.pdbx_strand_id
1 'polypeptide(L)'
;MFKKMLSIIMFLMIMSYMLFSFKEKATFASINAAEKRPIRVAVFLINFSDDYISLVRKDLEDIQEENPGKVEFTFYDAKSNQAVQNEQLDNVLKEGVDLIIMHLVKNRDELTVKRVTNQIAKDNIPVIFFNREPLLSEIKRYNKSLYIGLDAKSDGIMEGEILANEWNTNRDSIDKNHDGIMQYVLLEGERNNLVAADRTKYSLLALSEAGVETQELERVFAYWSRELAKEAVESLFLKTGPKIEAIIANDDSMALGAIEALQSYGYNLGDKEKNIAVVGVEGLPESQKLINEGLMLGTIFQDPKAMAEALYTIGMNMVKGRDPIEGTDYQFDQTGVAIRIPNQIIYKK
;
A
#
# COMPACT_ATOMS: atom_id res chain seq x y z
N MET A 1 13.52 82.85 -31.33
CA MET A 1 13.90 81.43 -31.59
C MET A 1 14.44 80.74 -30.34
N PHE A 2 15.41 81.33 -29.63
CA PHE A 2 16.11 80.71 -28.49
C PHE A 2 15.19 80.19 -27.35
N LYS A 3 14.18 80.97 -26.93
CA LYS A 3 13.25 80.55 -25.85
C LYS A 3 12.40 79.31 -26.19
N LYS A 4 11.99 79.16 -27.47
CA LYS A 4 11.22 77.98 -27.91
C LYS A 4 12.09 76.72 -27.96
N MET A 5 13.35 76.87 -28.36
CA MET A 5 14.33 75.77 -28.37
C MET A 5 14.65 75.29 -26.96
N LEU A 6 14.81 76.21 -26.00
CA LEU A 6 15.08 75.89 -24.61
C LEU A 6 13.93 75.10 -23.96
N SER A 7 12.68 75.47 -24.27
CA SER A 7 11.49 74.77 -23.75
C SER A 7 11.39 73.32 -24.25
N ILE A 8 11.77 73.06 -25.50
CA ILE A 8 11.74 71.70 -26.09
C ILE A 8 12.81 70.81 -25.46
N ILE A 9 14.01 71.35 -25.23
CA ILE A 9 15.11 70.62 -24.58
C ILE A 9 14.75 70.29 -23.12
N MET A 10 14.15 71.23 -22.40
CA MET A 10 13.68 70.99 -21.03
C MET A 10 12.60 69.90 -20.97
N PHE A 11 11.67 69.90 -21.93
CA PHE A 11 10.62 68.88 -22.01
C PHE A 11 11.19 67.49 -22.32
N LEU A 12 12.16 67.40 -23.25
CA LEU A 12 12.85 66.14 -23.57
C LEU A 12 13.68 65.62 -22.39
N MET A 13 14.33 66.49 -21.62
CA MET A 13 15.05 66.10 -20.40
C MET A 13 14.10 65.55 -19.32
N ILE A 14 12.97 66.21 -19.07
CA ILE A 14 11.95 65.75 -18.11
C ILE A 14 11.37 64.39 -18.53
N MET A 15 11.11 64.21 -19.83
CA MET A 15 10.59 62.94 -20.35
C MET A 15 11.63 61.80 -20.26
N SER A 16 12.91 62.11 -20.49
CA SER A 16 14.00 61.14 -20.28
C SER A 16 14.16 60.76 -18.80
N TYR A 17 13.94 61.72 -17.88
CA TYR A 17 14.00 61.49 -16.44
C TYR A 17 12.81 60.66 -15.95
N MET A 18 11.61 60.86 -16.50
CA MET A 18 10.43 60.02 -16.24
C MET A 18 10.60 58.58 -16.76
N LEU A 19 11.25 58.40 -17.92
CA LEU A 19 11.54 57.07 -18.47
C LEU A 19 12.63 56.32 -17.68
N PHE A 20 13.60 57.02 -17.10
CA PHE A 20 14.62 56.42 -16.24
C PHE A 20 14.09 56.09 -14.84
N SER A 21 13.26 56.96 -14.25
CA SER A 21 12.65 56.74 -12.93
C SER A 21 11.56 55.66 -12.91
N PHE A 22 11.02 55.27 -14.07
CA PHE A 22 10.13 54.10 -14.19
C PHE A 22 10.86 52.75 -14.25
N LYS A 23 12.19 52.73 -14.44
CA LYS A 23 12.98 51.49 -14.57
C LYS A 23 13.69 51.05 -13.28
N GLU A 24 13.67 51.84 -12.21
CA GLU A 24 14.27 51.51 -10.90
C GLU A 24 13.24 51.29 -9.78
N LYS A 25 11.95 51.20 -10.11
CA LYS A 25 10.92 50.60 -9.25
C LYS A 25 10.44 49.25 -9.79
N ALA A 26 11.35 48.49 -10.40
CA ALA A 26 11.26 47.05 -10.29
C ALA A 26 11.50 46.74 -8.81
N THR A 27 10.41 46.59 -8.08
CA THR A 27 10.37 46.00 -6.75
C THR A 27 11.18 44.72 -6.84
N PHE A 28 12.44 44.76 -6.42
CA PHE A 28 13.02 43.66 -5.67
C PHE A 28 12.13 43.56 -4.43
N ALA A 29 10.97 42.93 -4.60
CA ALA A 29 10.44 42.09 -3.57
C ALA A 29 11.58 41.11 -3.32
N SER A 30 12.42 41.44 -2.35
CA SER A 30 12.93 40.46 -1.42
C SER A 30 11.73 39.55 -1.13
N ILE A 31 11.67 38.43 -1.86
CA ILE A 31 10.99 37.24 -1.40
C ILE A 31 11.80 36.88 -0.17
N ASN A 32 11.52 37.60 0.94
CA ASN A 32 11.62 37.02 2.25
C ASN A 32 11.03 35.66 2.06
N ALA A 33 11.84 34.63 2.33
CA ALA A 33 11.36 33.32 2.61
C ALA A 33 10.19 33.50 3.58
N ALA A 34 8.96 33.57 3.05
CA ALA A 34 7.83 33.07 3.78
C ALA A 34 8.28 31.64 4.03
N GLU A 35 8.63 31.36 5.29
CA GLU A 35 8.75 29.99 5.75
C GLU A 35 7.49 29.30 5.22
N LYS A 36 7.67 28.52 4.14
CA LYS A 36 6.54 27.86 3.52
C LYS A 36 6.04 26.93 4.62
N ARG A 37 4.86 27.22 5.16
CA ARG A 37 4.21 26.34 6.11
C ARG A 37 4.29 24.90 5.58
N PRO A 38 4.47 23.90 6.45
CA PRO A 38 4.52 22.52 6.01
C PRO A 38 3.28 22.19 5.15
N ILE A 39 3.48 21.35 4.14
CA ILE A 39 2.39 20.77 3.35
C ILE A 39 1.61 19.86 4.31
N ARG A 40 0.34 20.18 4.54
CA ARG A 40 -0.54 19.42 5.43
C ARG A 40 -1.17 18.27 4.66
N VAL A 41 -0.92 17.05 5.12
CA VAL A 41 -1.37 15.82 4.49
C VAL A 41 -2.30 15.08 5.45
N ALA A 42 -3.55 14.87 5.06
CA ALA A 42 -4.46 14.00 5.82
C ALA A 42 -4.33 12.56 5.34
N VAL A 43 -3.96 11.66 6.24
CA VAL A 43 -3.78 10.23 5.96
C VAL A 43 -4.90 9.44 6.63
N PHE A 44 -5.82 8.93 5.82
CA PHE A 44 -6.93 8.10 6.28
C PHE A 44 -6.54 6.64 6.22
N LEU A 45 -6.55 5.98 7.38
CA LEU A 45 -6.26 4.57 7.54
C LEU A 45 -7.55 3.81 7.84
N ILE A 46 -7.66 2.57 7.37
CA ILE A 46 -8.82 1.72 7.65
C ILE A 46 -8.96 1.45 9.15
N ASN A 47 -7.86 1.12 9.80
CA ASN A 47 -7.72 1.07 11.25
C ASN A 47 -6.23 1.21 11.62
N PHE A 48 -5.93 1.41 12.92
CA PHE A 48 -4.54 1.49 13.41
C PHE A 48 -3.95 0.14 13.86
N SER A 49 -4.75 -0.92 13.88
CA SER A 49 -4.36 -2.25 14.39
C SER A 49 -3.88 -3.21 13.30
N ASP A 50 -4.01 -2.85 12.04
CA ASP A 50 -3.52 -3.62 10.89
C ASP A 50 -1.99 -3.57 10.85
N ASP A 51 -1.35 -4.75 10.85
CA ASP A 51 0.08 -4.91 11.06
C ASP A 51 0.89 -4.22 9.94
N TYR A 52 0.58 -4.49 8.67
CA TYR A 52 1.26 -3.86 7.54
C TYR A 52 1.00 -2.35 7.47
N ILE A 53 -0.25 -1.92 7.65
CA ILE A 53 -0.60 -0.49 7.62
C ILE A 53 0.07 0.28 8.76
N SER A 54 0.29 -0.35 9.92
CA SER A 54 1.04 0.25 11.02
C SER A 54 2.50 0.54 10.64
N LEU A 55 3.14 -0.33 9.86
CA LEU A 55 4.50 -0.13 9.34
C LEU A 55 4.54 1.03 8.34
N VAL A 56 3.62 1.06 7.36
CA VAL A 56 3.52 2.18 6.40
C VAL A 56 3.29 3.52 7.11
N ARG A 57 2.45 3.52 8.15
CA ARG A 57 2.24 4.72 8.98
C ARG A 57 3.54 5.15 9.66
N LYS A 58 4.25 4.21 10.30
CA LYS A 58 5.52 4.50 10.95
C LYS A 58 6.53 5.08 9.96
N ASP A 59 6.63 4.52 8.75
CA ASP A 59 7.56 5.03 7.74
C ASP A 59 7.18 6.44 7.25
N LEU A 60 5.88 6.78 7.19
CA LEU A 60 5.44 8.16 6.94
C LEU A 60 5.80 9.12 8.10
N GLU A 61 5.70 8.66 9.36
CA GLU A 61 6.14 9.42 10.53
C GLU A 61 7.66 9.66 10.47
N ASP A 62 8.46 8.63 10.17
CA ASP A 62 9.91 8.73 10.01
C ASP A 62 10.28 9.69 8.85
N ILE A 63 9.58 9.63 7.70
CA ILE A 63 9.75 10.58 6.57
C ILE A 63 9.50 12.03 7.00
N GLN A 64 8.51 12.28 7.86
CA GLN A 64 8.25 13.63 8.38
C GLN A 64 9.39 14.14 9.25
N GLU A 65 9.92 13.29 10.14
CA GLU A 65 11.06 13.63 11.00
C GLU A 65 12.32 13.95 10.16
N GLU A 66 12.55 13.21 9.08
CA GLU A 66 13.63 13.45 8.13
C GLU A 66 13.44 14.72 7.28
N ASN A 67 12.23 15.28 7.24
CA ASN A 67 11.85 16.44 6.42
C ASN A 67 11.25 17.59 7.25
N PRO A 68 11.99 18.11 8.25
CA PRO A 68 11.46 19.10 9.19
C PRO A 68 10.97 20.36 8.48
N GLY A 69 9.75 20.78 8.81
CA GLY A 69 9.11 21.98 8.26
C GLY A 69 8.63 21.86 6.81
N LYS A 70 8.79 20.70 6.15
CA LYS A 70 8.33 20.52 4.75
C LYS A 70 6.95 19.89 4.65
N VAL A 71 6.65 18.92 5.51
CA VAL A 71 5.40 18.14 5.49
C VAL A 71 4.91 17.92 6.91
N GLU A 72 3.60 17.84 7.07
CA GLU A 72 2.93 17.50 8.32
C GLU A 72 1.82 16.49 7.99
N PHE A 73 1.96 15.26 8.47
CA PHE A 73 0.97 14.20 8.35
C PHE A 73 0.05 14.19 9.57
N THR A 74 -1.26 14.16 9.31
CA THR A 74 -2.28 13.89 10.32
C THR A 74 -2.97 12.58 10.00
N PHE A 75 -2.88 11.61 10.91
CA PHE A 75 -3.44 10.27 10.72
C PHE A 75 -4.83 10.15 11.31
N TYR A 76 -5.75 9.57 10.54
CA TYR A 76 -7.14 9.35 10.91
C TYR A 76 -7.46 7.84 10.92
N ASP A 77 -7.94 7.36 12.05
CA ASP A 77 -8.34 5.96 12.27
C ASP A 77 -9.84 5.79 11.97
N ALA A 78 -10.18 5.13 10.86
CA ALA A 78 -11.58 4.88 10.54
C ALA A 78 -12.22 3.76 11.38
N LYS A 79 -11.46 2.99 12.16
CA LYS A 79 -11.94 1.85 12.97
C LYS A 79 -12.77 0.86 12.15
N SER A 80 -12.35 0.62 10.91
CA SER A 80 -13.03 -0.19 9.90
C SER A 80 -14.48 0.24 9.64
N ASN A 81 -14.81 1.51 9.89
CA ASN A 81 -16.16 2.05 9.80
C ASN A 81 -16.27 3.18 8.77
N GLN A 82 -17.06 2.94 7.71
CA GLN A 82 -17.22 3.91 6.63
C GLN A 82 -17.85 5.23 7.10
N ALA A 83 -18.77 5.22 8.06
CA ALA A 83 -19.39 6.43 8.57
C ALA A 83 -18.37 7.29 9.34
N VAL A 84 -17.50 6.65 10.12
CA VAL A 84 -16.39 7.34 10.81
C VAL A 84 -15.42 7.96 9.79
N GLN A 85 -15.00 7.21 8.77
CA GLN A 85 -14.14 7.74 7.70
C GLN A 85 -14.80 8.93 6.98
N ASN A 86 -16.12 8.87 6.77
CA ASN A 86 -16.87 9.94 6.14
C ASN A 86 -16.88 11.21 6.99
N GLU A 87 -17.14 11.09 8.29
CA GLU A 87 -17.13 12.21 9.23
C GLU A 87 -15.73 12.85 9.32
N GLN A 88 -14.69 12.02 9.41
CA GLN A 88 -13.30 12.49 9.40
C GLN A 88 -13.00 13.28 8.13
N LEU A 89 -13.39 12.77 6.95
CA LEU A 89 -13.21 13.46 5.67
C LEU A 89 -13.95 14.79 5.64
N ASP A 90 -15.21 14.81 6.08
CA ASP A 90 -16.03 16.03 6.14
C ASP A 90 -15.39 17.11 7.00
N ASN A 91 -14.72 16.74 8.09
CA ASN A 91 -14.02 17.68 8.99
C ASN A 91 -12.69 18.16 8.39
N VAL A 92 -11.88 17.24 7.85
CA VAL A 92 -10.61 17.56 7.16
C VAL A 92 -10.83 18.56 6.03
N LEU A 93 -11.88 18.37 5.23
CA LEU A 93 -12.18 19.29 4.12
C LEU A 93 -12.58 20.69 4.61
N LYS A 94 -13.27 20.81 5.75
CA LYS A 94 -13.59 22.12 6.37
C LYS A 94 -12.34 22.83 6.91
N GLU A 95 -11.41 22.08 7.49
CA GLU A 95 -10.13 22.61 8.03
C GLU A 95 -9.14 22.96 6.91
N GLY A 96 -9.31 22.32 5.76
CA GLY A 96 -8.46 22.44 4.58
C GLY A 96 -7.14 21.70 4.76
N VAL A 97 -6.74 20.94 3.75
CA VAL A 97 -5.44 20.26 3.66
C VAL A 97 -4.89 20.40 2.25
N ASP A 98 -3.60 20.14 2.09
CA ASP A 98 -2.92 20.30 0.80
C ASP A 98 -2.91 19.00 -0.01
N LEU A 99 -3.02 17.84 0.67
CA LEU A 99 -3.05 16.50 0.07
C LEU A 99 -3.88 15.55 0.95
N ILE A 100 -4.55 14.59 0.31
CA ILE A 100 -5.21 13.47 0.98
C ILE A 100 -4.56 12.16 0.55
N ILE A 101 -4.23 11.30 1.52
CA ILE A 101 -3.88 9.89 1.30
C ILE A 101 -5.02 9.07 1.89
N MET A 102 -5.65 8.20 1.08
CA MET A 102 -6.92 7.57 1.39
C MET A 102 -6.86 6.04 1.28
N HIS A 103 -6.85 5.34 2.43
CA HIS A 103 -7.16 3.92 2.50
C HIS A 103 -8.67 3.76 2.72
N LEU A 104 -9.43 3.45 1.66
CA LEU A 104 -10.89 3.34 1.75
C LEU A 104 -11.32 2.15 2.61
N VAL A 105 -12.32 2.36 3.49
CA VAL A 105 -13.02 1.26 4.18
C VAL A 105 -13.81 0.42 3.16
N LYS A 106 -14.57 1.08 2.28
CA LYS A 106 -15.31 0.44 1.16
C LYS A 106 -14.79 0.93 -0.18
N ASN A 107 -13.87 0.18 -0.78
CA ASN A 107 -13.23 0.50 -2.07
C ASN A 107 -14.03 0.03 -3.31
N ARG A 108 -15.07 -0.79 -3.14
CA ARG A 108 -15.86 -1.37 -4.25
C ARG A 108 -17.33 -0.92 -4.29
N ASP A 109 -17.77 -0.14 -3.32
CA ASP A 109 -19.09 0.48 -3.35
C ASP A 109 -19.04 1.75 -4.20
N GLU A 110 -19.66 1.72 -5.39
CA GLU A 110 -19.61 2.81 -6.37
C GLU A 110 -20.04 4.14 -5.76
N LEU A 111 -21.14 4.14 -4.99
CA LEU A 111 -21.66 5.34 -4.35
C LEU A 111 -20.66 5.93 -3.36
N THR A 112 -19.98 5.07 -2.58
CA THR A 112 -18.96 5.48 -1.63
C THR A 112 -17.74 6.06 -2.32
N VAL A 113 -17.14 5.34 -3.28
CA VAL A 113 -15.94 5.79 -4.01
C VAL A 113 -16.23 7.10 -4.73
N LYS A 114 -17.37 7.19 -5.41
CA LYS A 114 -17.83 8.39 -6.11
C LYS A 114 -18.08 9.54 -5.15
N ARG A 115 -18.70 9.31 -3.99
CA ARG A 115 -18.92 10.35 -2.97
C ARG A 115 -17.57 10.91 -2.50
N VAL A 116 -16.66 10.05 -2.05
CA VAL A 116 -15.34 10.45 -1.53
C VAL A 116 -14.57 11.25 -2.58
N THR A 117 -14.46 10.70 -3.81
CA THR A 117 -13.75 11.36 -4.91
C THR A 117 -14.35 12.72 -5.26
N ASN A 118 -15.67 12.81 -5.39
CA ASN A 118 -16.34 14.07 -5.73
C ASN A 118 -16.22 15.12 -4.63
N GLN A 119 -16.22 14.70 -3.37
CA GLN A 119 -16.14 15.62 -2.24
C GLN A 119 -14.75 16.26 -2.17
N ILE A 120 -13.71 15.46 -2.34
CA ILE A 120 -12.32 15.95 -2.44
C ILE A 120 -12.14 16.84 -3.68
N ALA A 121 -12.71 16.44 -4.82
CA ALA A 121 -12.59 17.18 -6.07
C ALA A 121 -13.22 18.58 -6.02
N LYS A 122 -14.29 18.79 -5.23
CA LYS A 122 -14.94 20.10 -5.05
C LYS A 122 -13.96 21.15 -4.48
N ASP A 123 -13.06 20.72 -3.61
CA ASP A 123 -12.07 21.58 -2.98
C ASP A 123 -10.74 21.60 -3.76
N ASN A 124 -10.69 20.89 -4.89
CA ASN A 124 -9.54 20.82 -5.80
C ASN A 124 -8.24 20.29 -5.14
N ILE A 125 -8.39 19.43 -4.12
CA ILE A 125 -7.32 18.81 -3.35
C ILE A 125 -6.85 17.52 -4.04
N PRO A 126 -5.55 17.33 -4.32
CA PRO A 126 -5.03 16.07 -4.82
C PRO A 126 -5.28 14.91 -3.84
N VAL A 127 -5.57 13.72 -4.37
CA VAL A 127 -5.78 12.52 -3.55
C VAL A 127 -5.04 11.31 -4.11
N ILE A 128 -4.37 10.59 -3.20
CA ILE A 128 -3.78 9.29 -3.47
C ILE A 128 -4.61 8.24 -2.74
N PHE A 129 -5.30 7.38 -3.47
CA PHE A 129 -5.87 6.17 -2.89
C PHE A 129 -4.78 5.13 -2.72
N PHE A 130 -4.78 4.36 -1.64
CA PHE A 130 -3.73 3.35 -1.45
C PHE A 130 -4.19 2.08 -0.76
N ASN A 131 -3.34 1.04 -0.91
CA ASN A 131 -3.54 -0.32 -0.41
C ASN A 131 -4.75 -1.03 -1.04
N ARG A 132 -5.98 -0.64 -0.68
CA ARG A 132 -7.22 -1.18 -1.27
C ARG A 132 -7.56 -0.46 -2.57
N GLU A 133 -7.47 -1.16 -3.69
CA GLU A 133 -7.76 -0.59 -5.02
C GLU A 133 -9.22 -0.11 -5.12
N PRO A 134 -9.47 1.19 -5.34
CA PRO A 134 -10.81 1.70 -5.54
C PRO A 134 -11.37 1.26 -6.90
N LEU A 135 -12.65 1.53 -7.17
CA LEU A 135 -13.14 1.49 -8.54
C LEU A 135 -12.39 2.52 -9.39
N LEU A 136 -11.41 2.06 -10.17
CA LEU A 136 -10.53 2.92 -10.98
C LEU A 136 -11.32 3.80 -11.95
N SER A 137 -12.47 3.32 -12.44
CA SER A 137 -13.40 4.09 -13.28
C SER A 137 -13.94 5.34 -12.60
N GLU A 138 -14.11 5.33 -11.27
CA GLU A 138 -14.62 6.48 -10.52
C GLU A 138 -13.51 7.48 -10.18
N ILE A 139 -12.34 7.01 -9.76
CA ILE A 139 -11.24 7.92 -9.42
C ILE A 139 -10.71 8.62 -10.68
N LYS A 140 -10.59 7.91 -11.82
CA LYS A 140 -10.11 8.47 -13.09
C LYS A 140 -10.89 9.69 -13.60
N ARG A 141 -12.10 9.92 -13.09
CA ARG A 141 -12.93 11.10 -13.40
C ARG A 141 -12.39 12.39 -12.78
N TYR A 142 -11.52 12.28 -11.77
CA TYR A 142 -10.83 13.39 -11.16
C TYR A 142 -9.34 13.35 -11.49
N ASN A 143 -8.87 14.35 -12.25
CA ASN A 143 -7.51 14.41 -12.79
C ASN A 143 -6.40 14.64 -11.75
N LYS A 144 -6.74 14.93 -10.50
CA LYS A 144 -5.78 14.95 -9.37
C LYS A 144 -6.00 13.78 -8.42
N SER A 145 -6.51 12.67 -8.93
CA SER A 145 -6.55 11.41 -8.19
C SER A 145 -5.71 10.34 -8.86
N LEU A 146 -5.09 9.52 -8.04
CA LEU A 146 -4.40 8.31 -8.48
C LEU A 146 -4.52 7.22 -7.42
N TYR A 147 -4.13 6.01 -7.78
CA TYR A 147 -3.99 4.89 -6.87
C TYR A 147 -2.53 4.43 -6.79
N ILE A 148 -2.04 4.17 -5.59
CA ILE A 148 -0.75 3.50 -5.35
C ILE A 148 -1.02 2.25 -4.53
N GLY A 149 -0.61 1.09 -5.02
CA GLY A 149 -0.83 -0.13 -4.26
C GLY A 149 -0.14 -1.33 -4.84
N LEU A 150 -0.77 -2.47 -4.64
CA LEU A 150 -0.16 -3.79 -4.78
C LEU A 150 -0.63 -4.46 -6.07
N ASP A 151 0.15 -5.43 -6.56
CA ASP A 151 -0.27 -6.38 -7.59
C ASP A 151 -0.61 -7.72 -6.93
N ALA A 152 -1.85 -7.83 -6.43
CA ALA A 152 -2.32 -9.02 -5.71
C ALA A 152 -2.30 -10.30 -6.58
N LYS A 153 -2.39 -10.16 -7.90
CA LYS A 153 -2.21 -11.28 -8.84
C LYS A 153 -0.77 -11.76 -8.78
N SER A 154 0.20 -10.84 -8.89
CA SER A 154 1.62 -11.18 -8.78
C SER A 154 1.94 -11.82 -7.43
N ASP A 155 1.37 -11.32 -6.33
CA ASP A 155 1.53 -11.91 -5.00
C ASP A 155 1.11 -13.40 -5.00
N GLY A 156 -0.11 -13.68 -5.48
CA GLY A 156 -0.61 -15.05 -5.54
C GLY A 156 0.26 -15.96 -6.39
N ILE A 157 0.70 -15.50 -7.57
CA ILE A 157 1.62 -16.27 -8.42
C ILE A 157 2.88 -16.63 -7.65
N MET A 158 3.52 -15.65 -7.00
CA MET A 158 4.76 -15.87 -6.26
C MET A 158 4.56 -16.81 -5.05
N GLU A 159 3.43 -16.75 -4.33
CA GLU A 159 3.11 -17.71 -3.26
C GLU A 159 3.02 -19.16 -3.80
N GLY A 160 2.36 -19.34 -4.94
CA GLY A 160 2.27 -20.65 -5.59
C GLY A 160 3.62 -21.15 -6.11
N GLU A 161 4.48 -20.25 -6.63
CA GLU A 161 5.84 -20.57 -7.05
C GLU A 161 6.71 -21.04 -5.87
N ILE A 162 6.59 -20.42 -4.69
CA ILE A 162 7.27 -20.88 -3.47
C ILE A 162 6.92 -22.34 -3.16
N LEU A 163 5.63 -22.67 -3.14
CA LEU A 163 5.15 -24.00 -2.82
C LEU A 163 5.49 -25.02 -3.92
N ALA A 164 5.38 -24.63 -5.19
CA ALA A 164 5.77 -25.47 -6.32
C ALA A 164 7.26 -25.79 -6.28
N ASN A 165 8.12 -24.82 -5.95
CA ASN A 165 9.55 -25.05 -5.80
C ASN A 165 9.85 -26.01 -4.64
N GLU A 166 9.26 -25.79 -3.46
CA GLU A 166 9.44 -26.69 -2.32
C GLU A 166 8.94 -28.11 -2.66
N TRP A 167 7.77 -28.24 -3.28
CA TRP A 167 7.22 -29.54 -3.71
C TRP A 167 8.14 -30.28 -4.68
N ASN A 168 8.66 -29.59 -5.68
CA ASN A 168 9.51 -30.21 -6.69
C ASN A 168 10.91 -30.57 -6.18
N THR A 169 11.41 -29.84 -5.17
CA THR A 169 12.77 -30.04 -4.64
C THR A 169 12.80 -30.98 -3.44
N ASN A 170 11.78 -30.93 -2.58
CA ASN A 170 11.73 -31.63 -1.29
C ASN A 170 10.44 -32.44 -1.12
N ARG A 171 9.87 -32.99 -2.21
CA ARG A 171 8.58 -33.72 -2.22
C ARG A 171 8.42 -34.69 -1.06
N ASP A 172 9.40 -35.57 -0.84
CA ASP A 172 9.32 -36.62 0.19
C ASP A 172 9.13 -36.07 1.61
N SER A 173 9.48 -34.80 1.86
CA SER A 173 9.29 -34.13 3.16
C SER A 173 7.94 -33.42 3.30
N ILE A 174 7.27 -33.09 2.19
CA ILE A 174 5.96 -32.43 2.19
C ILE A 174 4.84 -33.44 1.98
N ASP A 175 5.02 -34.35 1.02
CA ASP A 175 4.09 -35.42 0.63
C ASP A 175 4.14 -36.55 1.67
N LYS A 176 3.44 -36.33 2.79
CA LYS A 176 3.49 -37.17 4.00
C LYS A 176 2.85 -38.53 3.78
N ASN A 177 1.89 -38.60 2.86
CA ASN A 177 1.18 -39.85 2.56
C ASN A 177 1.70 -40.55 1.29
N HIS A 178 2.63 -39.91 0.57
CA HIS A 178 3.26 -40.40 -0.66
C HIS A 178 2.27 -40.73 -1.78
N ASP A 179 1.14 -40.02 -1.84
CA ASP A 179 0.13 -40.17 -2.91
C ASP A 179 0.38 -39.25 -4.10
N GLY A 180 1.32 -38.32 -3.95
CA GLY A 180 1.72 -37.41 -4.99
C GLY A 180 0.80 -36.20 -5.19
N ILE A 181 -0.11 -35.93 -4.26
CA ILE A 181 -1.05 -34.80 -4.28
C ILE A 181 -0.74 -33.90 -3.07
N MET A 182 -0.57 -32.60 -3.26
CA MET A 182 -0.34 -31.69 -2.12
C MET A 182 -1.66 -31.41 -1.38
N GLN A 183 -1.76 -31.83 -0.13
CA GLN A 183 -2.93 -31.57 0.70
C GLN A 183 -2.81 -30.27 1.50
N TYR A 184 -3.64 -29.28 1.18
CA TYR A 184 -3.50 -27.92 1.72
C TYR A 184 -4.73 -27.43 2.48
N VAL A 185 -4.49 -26.50 3.40
CA VAL A 185 -5.52 -25.62 3.99
C VAL A 185 -5.33 -24.20 3.45
N LEU A 186 -6.42 -23.53 3.11
CA LEU A 186 -6.41 -22.15 2.65
C LEU A 186 -7.02 -21.22 3.70
N LEU A 187 -6.24 -20.22 4.13
CA LEU A 187 -6.68 -19.14 5.01
C LEU A 187 -6.91 -17.88 4.18
N GLU A 188 -8.19 -17.60 3.92
CA GLU A 188 -8.62 -16.46 3.13
C GLU A 188 -8.80 -15.21 4.00
N GLY A 189 -8.50 -14.07 3.40
CA GLY A 189 -8.78 -12.76 3.99
C GLY A 189 -10.27 -12.43 4.08
N GLU A 190 -10.61 -11.14 4.02
CA GLU A 190 -12.00 -10.71 4.04
C GLU A 190 -12.83 -11.26 2.86
N ARG A 191 -14.07 -11.70 3.14
CA ARG A 191 -15.02 -12.08 2.10
C ARG A 191 -15.29 -10.92 1.13
N ASN A 192 -15.31 -11.22 -0.17
CA ASN A 192 -15.50 -10.26 -1.27
C ASN A 192 -14.37 -9.23 -1.40
N ASN A 193 -13.22 -9.45 -0.76
CA ASN A 193 -12.02 -8.66 -0.98
C ASN A 193 -11.28 -9.19 -2.21
N LEU A 194 -11.04 -8.33 -3.21
CA LEU A 194 -10.38 -8.74 -4.45
C LEU A 194 -8.91 -9.13 -4.24
N VAL A 195 -8.22 -8.54 -3.26
CA VAL A 195 -6.85 -8.92 -2.92
C VAL A 195 -6.82 -10.37 -2.43
N ALA A 196 -7.72 -10.74 -1.51
CA ALA A 196 -7.86 -12.13 -1.05
C ALA A 196 -8.22 -13.08 -2.20
N ALA A 197 -9.18 -12.67 -3.05
CA ALA A 197 -9.64 -13.48 -4.17
C ALA A 197 -8.53 -13.70 -5.21
N ASP A 198 -7.74 -12.67 -5.53
CA ASP A 198 -6.64 -12.77 -6.49
C ASP A 198 -5.48 -13.61 -5.91
N ARG A 199 -5.03 -13.34 -4.67
CA ARG A 199 -3.99 -14.16 -4.02
C ARG A 199 -4.36 -15.64 -3.98
N THR A 200 -5.59 -15.94 -3.56
CA THR A 200 -6.15 -17.30 -3.55
C THR A 200 -6.19 -17.92 -4.96
N LYS A 201 -6.74 -17.20 -5.94
CA LYS A 201 -6.91 -17.76 -7.29
C LYS A 201 -5.56 -18.03 -7.94
N TYR A 202 -4.63 -17.08 -7.86
CA TYR A 202 -3.38 -17.15 -8.61
C TYR A 202 -2.31 -18.01 -7.94
N SER A 203 -2.35 -18.21 -6.61
CA SER A 203 -1.51 -19.21 -5.94
C SER A 203 -1.86 -20.63 -6.36
N LEU A 204 -3.15 -20.96 -6.40
CA LEU A 204 -3.63 -22.27 -6.88
C LEU A 204 -3.37 -22.47 -8.38
N LEU A 205 -3.52 -21.41 -9.18
CA LEU A 205 -3.21 -21.47 -10.61
C LEU A 205 -1.71 -21.73 -10.84
N ALA A 206 -0.82 -21.04 -10.12
CA ALA A 206 0.62 -21.24 -10.25
C ALA A 206 1.05 -22.67 -9.88
N LEU A 207 0.48 -23.24 -8.82
CA LEU A 207 0.67 -24.66 -8.47
C LEU A 207 0.23 -25.60 -9.60
N SER A 208 -0.97 -25.37 -10.15
CA SER A 208 -1.51 -26.17 -11.24
C SER A 208 -0.67 -26.06 -12.52
N GLU A 209 -0.22 -24.86 -12.89
CA GLU A 209 0.64 -24.60 -14.05
C GLU A 209 2.04 -25.21 -13.88
N ALA A 210 2.54 -25.31 -12.64
CA ALA A 210 3.76 -26.03 -12.31
C ALA A 210 3.60 -27.55 -12.28
N GLY A 211 2.40 -28.08 -12.54
CA GLY A 211 2.11 -29.52 -12.56
C GLY A 211 1.96 -30.16 -11.18
N VAL A 212 1.75 -29.36 -10.13
CA VAL A 212 1.48 -29.85 -8.78
C VAL A 212 -0.01 -30.15 -8.66
N GLU A 213 -0.37 -31.42 -8.52
CA GLU A 213 -1.73 -31.83 -8.18
C GLU A 213 -2.01 -31.47 -6.72
N THR A 214 -3.16 -30.85 -6.42
CA THR A 214 -3.50 -30.35 -5.09
C THR A 214 -4.87 -30.83 -4.65
N GLN A 215 -5.03 -31.00 -3.34
CA GLN A 215 -6.31 -31.29 -2.69
C GLN A 215 -6.56 -30.27 -1.58
N GLU A 216 -7.65 -29.49 -1.71
CA GLU A 216 -8.13 -28.62 -0.65
C GLU A 216 -8.73 -29.48 0.47
N LEU A 217 -8.10 -29.45 1.65
CA LEU A 217 -8.63 -30.09 2.85
C LEU A 217 -9.71 -29.22 3.51
N GLU A 218 -9.44 -27.92 3.58
CA GLU A 218 -10.35 -26.92 4.14
C GLU A 218 -10.00 -25.52 3.62
N ARG A 219 -11.01 -24.65 3.60
CA ARG A 219 -10.88 -23.23 3.28
C ARG A 219 -11.63 -22.40 4.31
N VAL A 220 -10.92 -21.48 4.98
CA VAL A 220 -11.47 -20.67 6.07
C VAL A 220 -11.25 -19.19 5.82
N PHE A 221 -12.30 -18.39 5.95
CA PHE A 221 -12.17 -16.93 6.00
C PHE A 221 -11.72 -16.52 7.41
N ALA A 222 -10.44 -16.16 7.55
CA ALA A 222 -9.86 -15.65 8.80
C ALA A 222 -9.74 -14.11 8.81
N TYR A 223 -10.21 -13.43 7.75
CA TYR A 223 -10.41 -11.97 7.73
C TYR A 223 -9.15 -11.17 8.09
N TRP A 224 -7.97 -11.62 7.65
CA TRP A 224 -6.68 -10.98 7.96
C TRP A 224 -6.31 -11.03 9.46
N SER A 225 -7.01 -11.85 10.26
CA SER A 225 -6.83 -11.94 11.70
C SER A 225 -5.96 -13.13 12.08
N ARG A 226 -4.86 -12.83 12.76
CA ARG A 226 -3.97 -13.82 13.39
C ARG A 226 -4.71 -14.73 14.36
N GLU A 227 -5.58 -14.16 15.20
CA GLU A 227 -6.34 -14.91 16.20
C GLU A 227 -7.33 -15.89 15.54
N LEU A 228 -8.11 -15.41 14.56
CA LEU A 228 -9.06 -16.28 13.85
C LEU A 228 -8.36 -17.37 13.03
N ALA A 229 -7.22 -17.04 12.42
CA ALA A 229 -6.40 -18.03 11.73
C ALA A 229 -5.87 -19.11 12.67
N LYS A 230 -5.37 -18.71 13.84
CA LYS A 230 -4.91 -19.63 14.88
C LYS A 230 -6.03 -20.55 15.34
N GLU A 231 -7.17 -20.01 15.74
CA GLU A 231 -8.33 -20.80 16.19
C GLU A 231 -8.81 -21.77 15.11
N ALA A 232 -8.84 -21.32 13.84
CA ALA A 232 -9.22 -22.14 12.70
C ALA A 232 -8.26 -23.33 12.53
N VAL A 233 -6.95 -23.07 12.51
CA VAL A 233 -5.94 -24.12 12.36
C VAL A 233 -5.92 -25.05 13.57
N GLU A 234 -6.06 -24.55 14.79
CA GLU A 234 -6.16 -25.40 15.99
C GLU A 234 -7.34 -26.36 15.92
N SER A 235 -8.50 -25.88 15.49
CA SER A 235 -9.73 -26.68 15.32
C SER A 235 -9.59 -27.72 14.20
N LEU A 236 -8.96 -27.34 13.09
CA LEU A 236 -8.73 -28.24 11.95
C LEU A 236 -7.69 -29.30 12.27
N PHE A 237 -6.63 -28.93 12.98
CA PHE A 237 -5.53 -29.84 13.31
C PHE A 237 -6.02 -31.07 14.09
N LEU A 238 -7.00 -30.89 14.99
CA LEU A 238 -7.63 -31.98 15.74
C LEU A 238 -8.37 -33.00 14.85
N LYS A 239 -8.87 -32.58 13.68
CA LYS A 239 -9.69 -33.40 12.78
C LYS A 239 -8.88 -33.99 11.62
N THR A 240 -8.01 -33.17 11.03
CA THR A 240 -7.31 -33.46 9.77
C THR A 240 -5.82 -33.15 9.84
N GLY A 241 -5.28 -32.71 10.98
CA GLY A 241 -3.88 -32.28 11.16
C GLY A 241 -2.83 -33.21 10.56
N PRO A 242 -2.92 -34.54 10.76
CA PRO A 242 -1.96 -35.49 10.15
C PRO A 242 -1.94 -35.49 8.62
N LYS A 243 -2.96 -34.95 7.95
CA LYS A 243 -3.05 -34.84 6.49
C LYS A 243 -2.59 -33.49 5.95
N ILE A 244 -2.40 -32.49 6.81
CA ILE A 244 -2.04 -31.14 6.35
C ILE A 244 -0.55 -31.14 5.94
N GLU A 245 -0.29 -30.77 4.70
CA GLU A 245 1.06 -30.70 4.12
C GLU A 245 1.46 -29.26 3.83
N ALA A 246 0.49 -28.43 3.42
CA ALA A 246 0.67 -27.00 3.21
C ALA A 246 -0.45 -26.15 3.83
N ILE A 247 -0.13 -24.91 4.18
CA ILE A 247 -1.08 -23.86 4.52
C ILE A 247 -0.76 -22.64 3.65
N ILE A 248 -1.76 -22.21 2.88
CA ILE A 248 -1.70 -21.00 2.05
C ILE A 248 -2.49 -19.92 2.78
N ALA A 249 -1.84 -18.82 3.19
CA ALA A 249 -2.52 -17.73 3.87
C ALA A 249 -2.40 -16.45 3.04
N ASN A 250 -3.51 -15.76 2.79
CA ASN A 250 -3.46 -14.56 1.94
C ASN A 250 -2.69 -13.38 2.57
N ASP A 251 -2.28 -13.44 3.84
CA ASP A 251 -1.35 -12.51 4.47
C ASP A 251 -0.51 -13.21 5.55
N ASP A 252 0.48 -12.48 6.06
CA ASP A 252 1.39 -12.95 7.09
C ASP A 252 0.75 -12.98 8.47
N SER A 253 -0.18 -12.08 8.81
CA SER A 253 -0.86 -12.13 10.12
C SER A 253 -1.60 -13.46 10.30
N MET A 254 -2.30 -13.94 9.27
CA MET A 254 -2.93 -15.26 9.27
C MET A 254 -1.90 -16.40 9.21
N ALA A 255 -0.83 -16.27 8.43
CA ALA A 255 0.24 -17.27 8.39
C ALA A 255 0.91 -17.46 9.77
N LEU A 256 1.17 -16.37 10.49
CA LEU A 256 1.71 -16.37 11.85
C LEU A 256 0.75 -17.05 12.83
N GLY A 257 -0.55 -16.79 12.71
CA GLY A 257 -1.58 -17.48 13.49
C GLY A 257 -1.58 -19.00 13.23
N ALA A 258 -1.42 -19.40 11.97
CA ALA A 258 -1.28 -20.80 11.60
C ALA A 258 -0.01 -21.42 12.21
N ILE A 259 1.15 -20.75 12.14
CA ILE A 259 2.40 -21.21 12.74
C ILE A 259 2.24 -21.40 14.26
N GLU A 260 1.64 -20.44 14.96
CA GLU A 260 1.38 -20.59 16.40
C GLU A 260 0.53 -21.81 16.72
N ALA A 261 -0.55 -22.03 15.96
CA ALA A 261 -1.41 -23.18 16.12
C ALA A 261 -0.62 -24.48 15.92
N LEU A 262 0.18 -24.57 14.86
CA LEU A 262 1.03 -25.73 14.57
C LEU A 262 2.06 -26.00 15.66
N GLN A 263 2.71 -24.96 16.17
CA GLN A 263 3.68 -25.06 17.26
C GLN A 263 3.05 -25.60 18.55
N SER A 264 1.78 -25.27 18.82
CA SER A 264 1.04 -25.84 19.96
C SER A 264 0.87 -27.37 19.87
N TYR A 265 0.89 -27.92 18.65
CA TYR A 265 0.85 -29.38 18.38
C TYR A 265 2.23 -29.99 18.12
N GLY A 266 3.31 -29.22 18.32
CA GLY A 266 4.68 -29.69 18.15
C GLY A 266 5.19 -29.71 16.70
N TYR A 267 4.55 -28.97 15.80
CA TYR A 267 4.98 -28.78 14.41
C TYR A 267 5.69 -27.44 14.24
N ASN A 268 6.50 -27.30 13.18
CA ASN A 268 7.20 -26.06 12.84
C ASN A 268 8.08 -25.53 14.00
N LEU A 269 8.76 -26.45 14.70
CA LEU A 269 9.70 -26.20 15.81
C LEU A 269 11.15 -26.59 15.46
N GLY A 270 11.45 -26.76 14.17
CA GLY A 270 12.79 -27.12 13.67
C GLY A 270 13.02 -28.62 13.43
N ASP A 271 12.05 -29.47 13.80
CA ASP A 271 12.01 -30.87 13.38
C ASP A 271 11.53 -30.98 11.92
N LYS A 272 12.37 -31.53 11.05
CA LYS A 272 12.07 -31.66 9.61
C LYS A 272 10.88 -32.58 9.34
N GLU A 273 10.68 -33.60 10.16
CA GLU A 273 9.58 -34.57 10.01
C GLU A 273 8.23 -34.00 10.48
N LYS A 274 8.29 -32.92 11.28
CA LYS A 274 7.11 -32.21 11.80
C LYS A 274 7.09 -30.78 11.30
N ASN A 275 7.27 -30.61 10.00
CA ASN A 275 7.13 -29.31 9.35
C ASN A 275 5.89 -29.31 8.45
N ILE A 276 5.19 -28.18 8.40
CA ILE A 276 4.15 -27.90 7.42
C ILE A 276 4.59 -26.69 6.62
N ALA A 277 4.45 -26.78 5.30
CA ALA A 277 4.78 -25.70 4.38
C ALA A 277 3.77 -24.56 4.55
N VAL A 278 4.16 -23.48 5.24
CA VAL A 278 3.29 -22.30 5.43
C VAL A 278 3.83 -21.12 4.63
N VAL A 279 2.98 -20.56 3.77
CA VAL A 279 3.26 -19.34 3.00
C VAL A 279 2.31 -18.20 3.38
N GLY A 280 2.80 -16.97 3.26
CA GLY A 280 2.04 -15.74 3.50
C GLY A 280 2.42 -14.61 2.53
N VAL A 281 1.90 -13.41 2.80
CA VAL A 281 2.19 -12.18 2.05
C VAL A 281 2.32 -11.02 3.03
N GLU A 282 3.16 -10.04 2.69
CA GLU A 282 3.55 -8.79 3.39
C GLU A 282 5.00 -8.83 3.87
N GLY A 283 5.52 -10.00 4.21
CA GLY A 283 6.87 -10.14 4.76
C GLY A 283 7.05 -9.37 6.06
N LEU A 284 6.13 -9.54 7.00
CA LEU A 284 6.23 -8.97 8.34
C LEU A 284 7.55 -9.38 9.01
N PRO A 285 8.15 -8.53 9.87
CA PRO A 285 9.43 -8.84 10.51
C PRO A 285 9.46 -10.18 11.25
N GLU A 286 8.34 -10.57 11.86
CA GLU A 286 8.19 -11.86 12.54
C GLU A 286 8.20 -13.03 11.56
N SER A 287 7.47 -12.93 10.43
CA SER A 287 7.48 -13.94 9.37
C SER A 287 8.88 -14.12 8.80
N GLN A 288 9.57 -13.01 8.50
CA GLN A 288 10.96 -13.06 8.02
C GLN A 288 11.89 -13.78 9.02
N LYS A 289 11.71 -13.52 10.31
CA LYS A 289 12.46 -14.22 11.36
C LYS A 289 12.17 -15.72 11.34
N LEU A 290 10.90 -16.13 11.31
CA LEU A 290 10.51 -17.55 11.28
C LEU A 290 10.99 -18.25 10.00
N ILE A 291 11.01 -17.56 8.86
CA ILE A 291 11.57 -18.07 7.60
C ILE A 291 13.07 -18.28 7.74
N ASN A 292 13.80 -17.31 8.30
CA ASN A 292 15.24 -17.43 8.56
C ASN A 292 15.59 -18.56 9.54
N GLU A 293 14.73 -18.81 10.52
CA GLU A 293 14.84 -19.94 11.47
C GLU A 293 14.38 -21.28 10.86
N GLY A 294 13.81 -21.24 9.65
CA GLY A 294 13.31 -22.41 8.94
C GLY A 294 11.99 -22.97 9.47
N LEU A 295 11.25 -22.19 10.25
CA LEU A 295 9.98 -22.55 10.88
C LEU A 295 8.76 -22.17 10.03
N MET A 296 8.93 -21.26 9.06
CA MET A 296 7.94 -20.91 8.04
C MET A 296 8.59 -21.05 6.66
N LEU A 297 7.82 -21.38 5.61
CA LEU A 297 8.40 -21.69 4.30
C LEU A 297 8.80 -20.42 3.55
N GLY A 298 7.89 -19.44 3.47
CA GLY A 298 8.14 -18.23 2.71
C GLY A 298 7.02 -17.21 2.81
N THR A 299 7.27 -16.02 2.29
CA THR A 299 6.32 -14.92 2.20
C THR A 299 6.66 -14.02 1.03
N ILE A 300 5.69 -13.22 0.58
CA ILE A 300 5.89 -12.18 -0.43
C ILE A 300 6.08 -10.83 0.26
N PHE A 301 7.31 -10.34 0.30
CA PHE A 301 7.64 -9.07 0.92
C PHE A 301 7.06 -7.89 0.17
N GLN A 302 6.28 -7.10 0.89
CA GLN A 302 5.76 -5.82 0.47
C GLN A 302 6.47 -4.76 1.29
N ASP A 303 7.27 -3.92 0.65
CA ASP A 303 8.12 -2.97 1.35
C ASP A 303 7.29 -1.77 1.87
N PRO A 304 7.02 -1.67 3.19
CA PRO A 304 6.22 -0.57 3.73
C PRO A 304 6.91 0.79 3.56
N LYS A 305 8.25 0.80 3.55
CA LYS A 305 9.06 2.00 3.34
C LYS A 305 8.95 2.45 1.89
N ALA A 306 9.07 1.54 0.93
CA ALA A 306 8.88 1.87 -0.48
C ALA A 306 7.46 2.42 -0.75
N MET A 307 6.44 1.85 -0.10
CA MET A 307 5.07 2.38 -0.14
C MET A 307 4.99 3.80 0.43
N ALA A 308 5.52 4.04 1.64
CA ALA A 308 5.51 5.36 2.27
C ALA A 308 6.29 6.41 1.45
N GLU A 309 7.45 6.05 0.91
CA GLU A 309 8.26 6.89 0.03
C GLU A 309 7.53 7.24 -1.27
N ALA A 310 6.81 6.27 -1.87
CA ALA A 310 5.97 6.51 -3.05
C ALA A 310 4.83 7.47 -2.73
N LEU A 311 4.08 7.21 -1.65
CA LEU A 311 2.99 8.07 -1.16
C LEU A 311 3.47 9.51 -0.94
N TYR A 312 4.61 9.68 -0.27
CA TYR A 312 5.21 10.97 -0.01
C TYR A 312 5.66 11.65 -1.30
N THR A 313 6.53 11.01 -2.09
CA THR A 313 7.19 11.63 -3.24
C THR A 313 6.17 12.03 -4.31
N ILE A 314 5.28 11.10 -4.68
CA ILE A 314 4.23 11.33 -5.67
C ILE A 314 3.23 12.36 -5.13
N GLY A 315 2.86 12.28 -3.86
CA GLY A 315 1.98 13.26 -3.22
C GLY A 315 2.56 14.67 -3.27
N MET A 316 3.84 14.84 -2.96
CA MET A 316 4.53 16.13 -3.03
C MET A 316 4.59 16.67 -4.47
N ASN A 317 4.76 15.82 -5.47
CA ASN A 317 4.70 16.21 -6.88
C ASN A 317 3.31 16.72 -7.26
N MET A 318 2.25 16.00 -6.87
CA MET A 318 0.86 16.40 -7.12
C MET A 318 0.51 17.74 -6.49
N VAL A 319 0.93 17.99 -5.24
CA VAL A 319 0.73 19.28 -4.55
C VAL A 319 1.43 20.41 -5.29
N LYS A 320 2.63 20.16 -5.84
CA LYS A 320 3.41 21.15 -6.61
C LYS A 320 2.93 21.32 -8.05
N GLY A 321 1.91 20.57 -8.48
CA GLY A 321 1.41 20.59 -9.86
C GLY A 321 2.39 20.03 -10.89
N ARG A 322 3.28 19.14 -10.46
CA ARG A 322 4.24 18.44 -11.32
C ARG A 322 3.65 17.13 -11.85
N ASP A 323 4.37 16.50 -12.78
CA ASP A 323 4.06 15.12 -13.16
C ASP A 323 4.15 14.23 -11.90
N PRO A 324 3.13 13.40 -11.57
CA PRO A 324 3.11 12.60 -10.36
C PRO A 324 4.37 11.74 -10.18
N ILE A 325 4.93 11.18 -11.27
CA ILE A 325 6.08 10.26 -11.22
C ILE A 325 7.42 10.97 -11.48
N GLU A 326 7.45 12.30 -11.55
CA GLU A 326 8.69 13.08 -11.74
C GLU A 326 9.74 12.73 -10.67
N GLY A 327 10.92 12.29 -11.12
CA GLY A 327 12.03 11.94 -10.23
C GLY A 327 11.90 10.58 -9.54
N THR A 328 11.04 9.70 -10.06
CA THR A 328 10.86 8.33 -9.58
C THR A 328 11.06 7.32 -10.72
N ASP A 329 11.34 6.06 -10.38
CA ASP A 329 11.38 4.95 -11.33
C ASP A 329 10.00 4.27 -11.52
N TYR A 330 8.95 4.82 -10.90
CA TYR A 330 7.60 4.28 -10.98
C TYR A 330 6.97 4.52 -12.35
N GLN A 331 6.07 3.61 -12.74
CA GLN A 331 5.28 3.71 -13.96
C GLN A 331 3.80 3.56 -13.65
N PHE A 332 2.97 4.24 -14.43
CA PHE A 332 1.54 3.95 -14.45
C PHE A 332 1.30 2.58 -15.09
N ASP A 333 0.39 1.82 -14.51
CA ASP A 333 -0.11 0.60 -15.15
C ASP A 333 -0.98 0.92 -16.38
N GLN A 334 -1.47 -0.11 -17.06
CA GLN A 334 -2.30 0.04 -18.26
C GLN A 334 -3.57 0.90 -18.08
N THR A 335 -4.00 1.17 -16.85
CA THR A 335 -5.18 2.00 -16.57
C THR A 335 -4.87 3.49 -16.67
N GLY A 336 -3.59 3.87 -16.56
CA GLY A 336 -3.10 5.25 -16.60
C GLY A 336 -3.41 6.07 -15.34
N VAL A 337 -3.88 5.43 -14.26
CA VAL A 337 -4.23 6.10 -12.99
C VAL A 337 -3.72 5.34 -11.75
N ALA A 338 -3.14 4.16 -11.93
CA ALA A 338 -2.62 3.32 -10.87
C ALA A 338 -1.11 3.10 -11.02
N ILE A 339 -0.40 3.08 -9.90
CA ILE A 339 1.02 2.76 -9.78
C ILE A 339 1.13 1.54 -8.85
N ARG A 340 1.94 0.56 -9.24
CA ARG A 340 2.15 -0.68 -8.48
C ARG A 340 3.54 -0.68 -7.85
N ILE A 341 3.61 -0.88 -6.55
CA ILE A 341 4.89 -1.05 -5.84
C ILE A 341 5.38 -2.49 -6.09
N PRO A 342 6.63 -2.69 -6.55
CA PRO A 342 7.17 -4.04 -6.76
C PRO A 342 7.29 -4.82 -5.45
N ASN A 343 6.99 -6.12 -5.51
CA ASN A 343 7.10 -7.05 -4.38
C ASN A 343 8.23 -8.06 -4.62
N GLN A 344 8.69 -8.72 -3.56
CA GLN A 344 9.82 -9.67 -3.63
C GLN A 344 9.55 -10.95 -2.85
N ILE A 345 10.03 -12.09 -3.33
CA ILE A 345 9.96 -13.36 -2.59
C ILE A 345 10.98 -13.35 -1.44
N ILE A 346 10.53 -13.72 -0.25
CA ILE A 346 11.37 -14.14 0.87
C ILE A 346 11.09 -15.61 1.15
N TYR A 347 12.11 -16.45 1.06
CA TYR A 347 11.99 -17.91 1.14
C TYR A 347 13.09 -18.52 2.00
N LYS A 348 12.76 -19.61 2.70
CA LYS A 348 13.68 -20.35 3.56
C LYS A 348 14.87 -20.86 2.74
N LYS A 349 16.09 -20.67 3.25
CA LYS A 349 17.33 -21.11 2.59
C LYS A 349 17.61 -22.59 2.74
#